data_AF-A0A5N5DJU0-F1
#
_entry.id   AF-A0A5N5DJU0-F1
#
_cell.length_a   1.000
_cell.length_b   1.000
_cell.length_c   1.000
_cell.angle_alpha   90.00
_cell.angle_beta   90.00
_cell.angle_gamma   90.00
#
_symmetry.space_group_name_H-M   'P 1'
#
loop_
_entity.id
_entity.type
_entity.pdbx_description
1 polymer ?
#
loop_
_entity_poly.entity_id
_entity_poly.type
_entity_poly.pdbx_seq_one_letter_code
_entity_poly.pdbx_strand_id
1 'polypeptide(L)'
;MKYAIKLAAVTVVGLGSVARADHAIEGATGSAEIINNCQKTVYLHSVGDSDGPEHVIPPGQSWSERYKQKEGGGGPSLKIRTEGTAIIQFEYSAFPDQVWYNLSYVDCWNQATHSGDRCPFWNDSFVVESPGGQPNIPCPTGKSCNYVYRCPYDDHGPGVSTIAGGPVVNMLDPTQNIKLHLCPCEKDPNSGACQMAKGPGLPVDESRTAGMEGVNSCPGLGGAGRGSTGSTHVPVIVPGPGSPQLPSSEDDYVPTNLESQYGSPDGYGSPDAYGAPDGYGSPDGYGSPDGYGSSDGYGSLIGHVFQA
;
A
#
# COMPACT_ATOMS: atom_id res chain seq x y z
N MET A 1 -48.60 59.08 -1.18
CA MET A 1 -47.37 58.47 -0.62
C MET A 1 -47.44 56.97 -0.88
N LYS A 2 -46.65 56.44 -1.82
CA LYS A 2 -46.54 55.01 -2.10
C LYS A 2 -45.09 54.61 -1.83
N TYR A 3 -44.85 53.89 -0.73
CA TYR A 3 -43.53 53.35 -0.40
C TYR A 3 -43.24 52.15 -1.30
N ALA A 4 -42.24 52.28 -2.18
CA ALA A 4 -41.69 51.17 -2.93
C ALA A 4 -40.57 50.54 -2.09
N ILE A 5 -40.82 49.34 -1.55
CA ILE A 5 -39.80 48.51 -0.91
C ILE A 5 -38.97 47.88 -2.03
N LYS A 6 -37.71 48.30 -2.16
CA LYS A 6 -36.74 47.62 -3.03
C LYS A 6 -36.34 46.32 -2.33
N LEU A 7 -36.76 45.18 -2.87
CA LEU A 7 -36.15 43.89 -2.52
C LEU A 7 -34.70 43.89 -3.01
N ALA A 8 -33.76 43.83 -2.09
CA ALA A 8 -32.37 43.47 -2.40
C ALA A 8 -32.32 41.96 -2.62
N ALA A 9 -31.94 41.54 -3.83
CA ALA A 9 -31.61 40.15 -4.09
C ALA A 9 -30.32 39.81 -3.33
N VAL A 10 -30.43 39.01 -2.28
CA VAL A 10 -29.29 38.41 -1.59
C VAL A 10 -28.86 37.21 -2.42
N THR A 11 -27.75 37.35 -3.15
CA THR A 11 -27.11 36.24 -3.84
C THR A 11 -26.49 35.33 -2.79
N VAL A 12 -27.13 34.19 -2.52
CA VAL A 12 -26.52 33.12 -1.73
C VAL A 12 -25.44 32.50 -2.60
N VAL A 13 -24.18 32.87 -2.35
CA VAL A 13 -23.03 32.12 -2.87
C VAL A 13 -23.03 30.80 -2.11
N GLY A 14 -23.56 29.75 -2.73
CA GLY A 14 -23.38 28.40 -2.22
C GLY A 14 -21.88 28.15 -2.09
N LEU A 15 -21.42 27.87 -0.86
CA LEU A 15 -20.12 27.26 -0.64
C LEU A 15 -20.20 25.87 -1.27
N GLY A 16 -19.93 25.79 -2.57
CA GLY A 16 -19.68 24.52 -3.22
C GLY A 16 -18.51 23.88 -2.47
N SER A 17 -18.73 22.70 -1.92
CA SER A 17 -17.66 21.85 -1.44
C SER A 17 -16.67 21.73 -2.58
N VAL A 18 -15.51 22.37 -2.47
CA VAL A 18 -14.44 22.19 -3.45
C VAL A 18 -14.04 20.74 -3.30
N ALA A 19 -14.37 19.91 -4.29
CA ALA A 19 -13.86 18.55 -4.33
C ALA A 19 -12.34 18.66 -4.34
N ARG A 20 -11.71 18.08 -3.32
CA ARG A 20 -10.25 17.99 -3.26
C ARG A 20 -9.80 17.11 -4.41
N ALA A 21 -8.79 17.56 -5.12
CA ALA A 21 -8.25 16.86 -6.27
C ALA A 21 -6.74 16.77 -6.11
N ASP A 22 -6.19 15.60 -6.43
CA ASP A 22 -4.76 15.42 -6.53
C ASP A 22 -4.18 16.49 -7.47
N HIS A 23 -3.01 17.02 -7.14
CA HIS A 23 -2.37 18.07 -7.92
C HIS A 23 -1.09 17.59 -8.58
N ALA A 24 -0.80 18.15 -9.76
CA ALA A 24 0.48 17.95 -10.43
C ALA A 24 1.62 18.63 -9.65
N ILE A 25 2.81 18.07 -9.74
CA ILE A 25 3.99 18.55 -9.02
C ILE A 25 4.93 19.19 -10.04
N GLU A 26 5.26 20.47 -9.86
CA GLU A 26 6.21 21.17 -10.72
C GLU A 26 7.60 20.49 -10.65
N GLY A 27 8.23 20.27 -11.80
CA GLY A 27 9.51 19.54 -11.89
C GLY A 27 9.38 18.01 -12.00
N ALA A 28 8.33 17.41 -11.44
CA ALA A 28 8.10 15.96 -11.52
C ALA A 28 7.26 15.58 -12.75
N THR A 29 7.89 15.63 -13.94
CA THR A 29 7.19 15.43 -15.22
C THR A 29 7.04 13.95 -15.63
N GLY A 30 7.62 13.03 -14.87
CA GLY A 30 7.52 11.59 -15.10
C GLY A 30 6.16 11.00 -14.72
N SER A 31 6.10 9.67 -14.66
CA SER A 31 4.86 8.93 -14.43
C SER A 31 5.09 7.63 -13.67
N ALA A 32 4.07 7.18 -12.93
CA ALA A 32 4.00 5.81 -12.47
C ALA A 32 3.39 4.95 -13.58
N GLU A 33 4.09 3.90 -14.02
CA GLU A 33 3.68 3.04 -15.12
C GLU A 33 3.55 1.59 -14.66
N ILE A 34 2.43 0.95 -14.97
CA ILE A 34 2.13 -0.44 -14.64
C ILE A 34 2.05 -1.23 -15.93
N ILE A 35 2.89 -2.26 -16.05
CA ILE A 35 3.05 -3.05 -17.27
C ILE A 35 2.62 -4.48 -16.97
N ASN A 36 1.49 -4.89 -17.56
CA ASN A 36 0.98 -6.25 -17.39
C ASN A 36 1.65 -7.20 -18.39
N ASN A 37 2.67 -7.94 -17.94
CA ASN A 37 3.26 -9.03 -18.72
C ASN A 37 2.68 -10.41 -18.33
N CYS A 38 1.66 -10.45 -17.48
CA CYS A 38 0.99 -11.69 -17.12
C CYS A 38 0.06 -12.15 -18.26
N GLN A 39 -0.31 -13.44 -18.30
CA GLN A 39 -1.39 -13.92 -19.18
C GLN A 39 -2.79 -13.56 -18.68
N LYS A 40 -2.91 -13.15 -17.41
CA LYS A 40 -4.16 -12.74 -16.77
C LYS A 40 -4.38 -11.23 -16.86
N THR A 41 -5.64 -10.82 -16.86
CA THR A 41 -6.04 -9.42 -16.78
C THR A 41 -5.72 -8.85 -15.40
N VAL A 42 -5.18 -7.63 -15.38
CA VAL A 42 -4.90 -6.85 -14.18
C VAL A 42 -5.93 -5.74 -14.05
N TYR A 43 -6.37 -5.47 -12.82
CA TYR A 43 -7.26 -4.37 -12.47
C TYR A 43 -6.52 -3.43 -11.53
N LEU A 44 -6.66 -2.12 -11.77
CA LEU A 44 -5.94 -1.09 -11.04
C LEU A 44 -6.86 0.05 -10.64
N HIS A 45 -6.69 0.56 -9.43
CA HIS A 45 -7.34 1.75 -8.94
C HIS A 45 -6.31 2.71 -8.36
N SER A 46 -6.21 3.93 -8.88
CA SER A 46 -5.38 4.99 -8.28
C SER A 46 -6.23 5.72 -7.22
N VAL A 47 -5.85 5.53 -5.95
CA VAL A 47 -6.56 6.06 -4.78
C VAL A 47 -5.78 7.23 -4.19
N GLY A 48 -6.42 8.40 -4.16
CA GLY A 48 -5.84 9.68 -3.73
C GLY A 48 -6.85 10.49 -2.91
N ASP A 49 -6.88 11.82 -3.10
CA ASP A 49 -7.98 12.66 -2.59
C ASP A 49 -9.29 12.43 -3.36
N SER A 50 -9.13 12.05 -4.62
CA SER A 50 -10.22 11.62 -5.49
C SER A 50 -9.90 10.24 -6.05
N ASP A 51 -10.81 9.30 -5.83
CA ASP A 51 -10.69 7.96 -6.40
C ASP A 51 -11.09 8.00 -7.88
N GLY A 52 -10.16 7.55 -8.74
CA GLY A 52 -10.43 7.38 -10.17
C GLY A 52 -11.41 6.22 -10.44
N PRO A 53 -11.77 5.93 -11.70
CA PRO A 53 -12.41 4.64 -12.01
C PRO A 53 -11.39 3.50 -11.89
N GLU A 54 -11.88 2.27 -11.71
CA GLU A 54 -11.02 1.10 -11.89
C GLU A 54 -10.63 0.95 -13.37
N HIS A 55 -9.34 0.74 -13.61
CA HIS A 55 -8.75 0.53 -14.92
C HIS A 55 -8.50 -0.96 -15.16
N VAL A 56 -8.88 -1.43 -16.35
CA VAL A 56 -8.58 -2.78 -16.82
C VAL A 56 -7.32 -2.73 -17.67
N ILE A 57 -6.32 -3.54 -17.32
CA ILE A 57 -5.05 -3.67 -18.04
C ILE A 57 -4.97 -5.10 -18.59
N PRO A 58 -5.39 -5.32 -19.86
CA PRO A 58 -5.31 -6.64 -20.49
C PRO A 58 -3.87 -7.18 -20.58
N PRO A 59 -3.68 -8.48 -20.81
CA PRO A 59 -2.37 -9.08 -21.04
C PRO A 59 -1.56 -8.33 -22.11
N GLY A 60 -0.31 -7.98 -21.78
CA GLY A 60 0.62 -7.28 -22.65
C GLY A 60 0.37 -5.78 -22.80
N GLN A 61 -0.62 -5.21 -22.11
CA GLN A 61 -0.89 -3.76 -22.09
C GLN A 61 -0.24 -3.09 -20.88
N SER A 62 -0.23 -1.76 -20.91
CA SER A 62 0.21 -0.93 -19.78
C SER A 62 -0.82 0.15 -19.45
N TRP A 63 -0.72 0.69 -18.25
CA TRP A 63 -1.41 1.88 -17.77
C TRP A 63 -0.40 2.81 -17.13
N SER A 64 -0.65 4.11 -17.19
CA SER A 64 0.21 5.09 -16.54
C SER A 64 -0.58 6.31 -16.08
N GLU A 65 -0.14 6.93 -14.99
CA GLU A 65 -0.53 8.29 -14.65
C GLU A 65 0.69 9.16 -14.37
N ARG A 66 0.58 10.46 -14.67
CA ARG A 66 1.59 11.43 -14.27
C ARG A 66 1.67 11.48 -12.75
N TYR A 67 2.87 11.76 -12.23
CA TYR A 67 3.03 11.97 -10.81
C TYR A 67 2.09 13.07 -10.31
N LYS A 68 1.45 12.79 -9.18
CA LYS A 68 0.49 13.65 -8.51
C LYS A 68 0.63 13.50 -7.00
N GLN A 69 0.23 14.52 -6.27
CA GLN A 69 0.28 14.57 -4.82
C GLN A 69 -1.11 14.89 -4.25
N LYS A 70 -1.42 14.31 -3.09
CA LYS A 70 -2.63 14.61 -2.34
C LYS A 70 -2.52 15.95 -1.63
N GLU A 71 -3.65 16.58 -1.34
CA GLU A 71 -3.78 17.73 -0.46
C GLU A 71 -3.40 17.32 0.97
N GLY A 72 -2.42 18.02 1.55
CA GLY A 72 -1.86 17.66 2.86
C GLY A 72 -0.65 16.73 2.79
N GLY A 73 -0.21 16.33 1.59
CA GLY A 73 1.06 15.62 1.38
C GLY A 73 0.92 14.12 1.12
N GLY A 74 2.03 13.51 0.69
CA GLY A 74 2.06 12.14 0.17
C GLY A 74 1.40 11.99 -1.20
N GLY A 75 1.66 10.90 -1.90
CA GLY A 75 1.00 10.60 -3.17
C GLY A 75 -0.08 9.53 -3.06
N PRO A 76 -0.60 9.07 -4.20
CA PRO A 76 -1.65 8.07 -4.26
C PRO A 76 -1.12 6.66 -3.94
N SER A 77 -2.05 5.77 -3.63
CA SER A 77 -1.84 4.33 -3.57
C SER A 77 -2.47 3.67 -4.81
N LEU A 78 -1.63 3.02 -5.63
CA LEU A 78 -2.11 2.23 -6.76
C LEU A 78 -2.50 0.85 -6.24
N LYS A 79 -3.81 0.62 -6.11
CA LYS A 79 -4.39 -0.65 -5.67
C LYS A 79 -4.52 -1.58 -6.87
N ILE A 80 -3.72 -2.64 -6.90
CA ILE A 80 -3.60 -3.54 -8.05
C ILE A 80 -4.08 -4.94 -7.65
N ARG A 81 -4.86 -5.59 -8.51
CA ARG A 81 -5.37 -6.95 -8.29
C ARG A 81 -5.51 -7.72 -9.60
N THR A 82 -5.76 -9.02 -9.47
CA THR A 82 -6.28 -9.87 -10.54
C THR A 82 -7.67 -10.38 -10.15
N GLU A 83 -8.32 -11.16 -11.02
CA GLU A 83 -9.61 -11.76 -10.67
C GLU A 83 -9.47 -12.71 -9.47
N GLY A 84 -10.38 -12.59 -8.50
CA GLY A 84 -10.42 -13.45 -7.31
C GLY A 84 -9.33 -13.22 -6.26
N THR A 85 -8.42 -12.25 -6.45
CA THR A 85 -7.39 -11.91 -5.46
C THR A 85 -7.77 -10.69 -4.63
N ALA A 86 -7.08 -10.52 -3.51
CA ALA A 86 -7.02 -9.23 -2.80
C ALA A 86 -6.17 -8.22 -3.58
N ILE A 87 -5.65 -7.20 -2.89
CA ILE A 87 -4.92 -6.07 -3.46
C ILE A 87 -3.45 -6.10 -3.04
N ILE A 88 -2.54 -5.81 -3.98
CA ILE A 88 -1.21 -5.26 -3.68
C ILE A 88 -1.26 -3.75 -3.89
N GLN A 89 -0.60 -2.99 -3.03
CA GLN A 89 -0.50 -1.54 -3.17
C GLN A 89 0.87 -1.19 -3.72
N PHE A 90 0.92 -0.33 -4.74
CA PHE A 90 2.13 0.35 -5.18
C PHE A 90 1.97 1.84 -4.90
N GLU A 91 2.67 2.33 -3.91
CA GLU A 91 2.52 3.68 -3.41
C GLU A 91 3.70 4.52 -3.87
N TYR A 92 3.44 5.77 -4.23
CA TYR A 92 4.50 6.72 -4.49
C TYR A 92 4.19 8.08 -3.87
N SER A 93 5.23 8.86 -3.59
CA SER A 93 5.17 10.25 -3.18
C SER A 93 6.24 11.01 -3.96
N ALA A 94 5.79 11.81 -4.91
CA ALA A 94 6.67 12.56 -5.80
C ALA A 94 6.88 14.00 -5.31
N PHE A 95 8.07 14.51 -5.56
CA PHE A 95 8.58 15.84 -5.22
C PHE A 95 9.33 16.40 -6.44
N PRO A 96 9.63 17.71 -6.47
CA PRO A 96 10.32 18.33 -7.60
C PRO A 96 11.70 17.73 -7.92
N ASP A 97 12.34 17.09 -6.95
CA ASP A 97 13.70 16.54 -7.03
C ASP A 97 13.78 15.03 -6.83
N GLN A 98 12.71 14.35 -6.45
CA GLN A 98 12.74 12.90 -6.18
C GLN A 98 11.34 12.27 -6.13
N VAL A 99 11.30 10.94 -6.21
CA VAL A 99 10.09 10.14 -5.98
C VAL A 99 10.40 9.04 -4.98
N TRP A 100 9.66 9.02 -3.88
CA TRP A 100 9.67 7.91 -2.92
C TRP A 100 8.59 6.92 -3.31
N TYR A 101 8.86 5.63 -3.17
CA TYR A 101 7.88 4.60 -3.50
C TYR A 101 8.08 3.32 -2.70
N ASN A 102 7.02 2.52 -2.60
CA ASN A 102 7.05 1.22 -1.95
C ASN A 102 5.97 0.26 -2.49
N LEU A 103 6.08 -1.02 -2.13
CA LEU A 103 5.05 -2.03 -2.38
C LEU A 103 4.51 -2.60 -1.07
N SER A 104 3.21 -2.88 -1.00
CA SER A 104 2.57 -3.41 0.21
C SER A 104 1.56 -4.53 -0.03
N TYR A 105 1.67 -5.57 0.79
CA TYR A 105 0.74 -6.68 0.98
C TYR A 105 -0.04 -6.58 2.28
N VAL A 106 0.01 -5.45 2.99
CA VAL A 106 -0.62 -5.29 4.32
C VAL A 106 -2.10 -5.72 4.35
N ASP A 107 -2.84 -5.50 3.27
CA ASP A 107 -4.28 -5.86 3.19
C ASP A 107 -4.54 -7.35 2.94
N CYS A 108 -3.54 -8.12 2.53
CA CYS A 108 -3.71 -9.50 2.07
C CYS A 108 -2.76 -10.52 2.71
N TRP A 109 -1.71 -10.05 3.37
CA TRP A 109 -0.75 -10.86 4.10
C TRP A 109 -1.37 -11.43 5.38
N ASN A 110 -1.13 -12.71 5.63
CA ASN A 110 -1.50 -13.38 6.87
C ASN A 110 -0.23 -13.71 7.68
N GLN A 111 0.03 -12.91 8.71
CA GLN A 111 1.18 -13.11 9.60
C GLN A 111 1.08 -14.35 10.48
N ALA A 112 -0.12 -14.87 10.76
CA ALA A 112 -0.26 -16.09 11.58
C ALA A 112 0.15 -17.35 10.80
N THR A 113 -0.01 -17.33 9.48
CA THR A 113 0.33 -18.45 8.58
C THR A 113 1.55 -18.15 7.69
N HIS A 114 2.17 -16.98 7.86
CA HIS A 114 3.22 -16.43 6.98
C HIS A 114 2.92 -16.60 5.49
N SER A 115 1.68 -16.29 5.09
CA SER A 115 1.19 -16.55 3.73
C SER A 115 0.59 -15.30 3.09
N GLY A 116 0.95 -15.09 1.83
CA GLY A 116 0.32 -14.14 0.91
C GLY A 116 -0.56 -14.82 -0.12
N ASP A 117 -1.13 -16.01 0.13
CA ASP A 117 -1.89 -16.78 -0.89
C ASP A 117 -3.08 -16.02 -1.50
N ARG A 118 -3.63 -15.03 -0.79
CA ARG A 118 -4.68 -14.14 -1.31
C ARG A 118 -4.14 -12.91 -2.03
N CYS A 119 -2.86 -12.60 -1.85
CA CYS A 119 -2.20 -11.47 -2.49
C CYS A 119 -1.97 -11.75 -3.97
N PRO A 120 -2.24 -10.78 -4.86
CA PRO A 120 -1.89 -10.94 -6.25
C PRO A 120 -0.37 -11.00 -6.40
N PHE A 121 0.08 -11.81 -7.35
CA PHE A 121 1.49 -11.96 -7.71
C PHE A 121 2.42 -12.51 -6.62
N TRP A 122 1.89 -13.01 -5.49
CA TRP A 122 2.70 -13.57 -4.40
C TRP A 122 3.72 -14.64 -4.86
N ASN A 123 3.31 -15.48 -5.82
CA ASN A 123 4.17 -16.51 -6.42
C ASN A 123 4.68 -16.14 -7.82
N ASP A 124 4.21 -15.04 -8.39
CA ASP A 124 4.63 -14.59 -9.73
C ASP A 124 5.87 -13.71 -9.60
N SER A 125 6.61 -13.53 -10.71
CA SER A 125 7.67 -12.52 -10.69
C SER A 125 7.09 -11.12 -10.85
N PHE A 126 7.74 -10.13 -10.27
CA PHE A 126 7.54 -8.72 -10.59
C PHE A 126 8.80 -7.93 -10.29
N VAL A 127 8.91 -6.73 -10.87
CA VAL A 127 10.01 -5.83 -10.58
C VAL A 127 9.55 -4.37 -10.66
N VAL A 128 9.95 -3.56 -9.68
CA VAL A 128 9.93 -2.10 -9.82
C VAL A 128 11.26 -1.67 -10.41
N GLU A 129 11.21 -1.17 -11.64
CA GLU A 129 12.34 -0.58 -12.35
C GLU A 129 12.44 0.90 -11.97
N SER A 130 13.60 1.27 -11.41
CA SER A 130 13.96 2.65 -11.10
C SER A 130 15.07 3.10 -12.06
N PRO A 131 14.78 4.04 -12.97
CA PRO A 131 15.82 4.63 -13.81
C PRO A 131 16.80 5.48 -12.99
N GLY A 132 18.02 5.66 -13.50
CA GLY A 132 19.02 6.55 -12.88
C GLY A 132 20.09 5.85 -12.02
N GLY A 133 20.14 4.51 -12.02
CA GLY A 133 21.20 3.74 -11.33
C GLY A 133 20.89 3.38 -9.88
N GLN A 134 19.70 3.73 -9.39
CA GLN A 134 19.19 3.23 -8.12
C GLN A 134 18.83 1.74 -8.22
N PRO A 135 18.93 0.98 -7.12
CA PRO A 135 18.55 -0.44 -7.13
C PRO A 135 17.06 -0.61 -7.47
N ASN A 136 16.77 -1.58 -8.32
CA ASN A 136 15.41 -2.04 -8.55
C ASN A 136 14.86 -2.76 -7.32
N ILE A 137 13.54 -2.98 -7.30
CA ILE A 137 12.90 -3.92 -6.37
C ILE A 137 12.63 -5.24 -7.10
N PRO A 138 13.51 -6.26 -7.03
CA PRO A 138 13.33 -7.50 -7.76
C PRO A 138 12.61 -8.58 -6.92
N CYS A 139 11.57 -9.18 -7.49
CA CYS A 139 10.84 -10.29 -6.89
C CYS A 139 10.74 -11.46 -7.89
N PRO A 140 11.52 -12.54 -7.71
CA PRO A 140 11.49 -13.68 -8.62
C PRO A 140 10.33 -14.62 -8.32
N THR A 141 9.88 -15.36 -9.33
CA THR A 141 8.81 -16.37 -9.23
C THR A 141 9.09 -17.40 -8.13
N GLY A 142 8.06 -17.75 -7.36
CA GLY A 142 8.10 -18.80 -6.34
C GLY A 142 8.93 -18.49 -5.11
N LYS A 143 9.40 -17.25 -4.94
CA LYS A 143 10.01 -16.78 -3.70
C LYS A 143 9.17 -15.66 -3.11
N SER A 144 8.99 -15.73 -1.79
CA SER A 144 8.47 -14.61 -1.01
C SER A 144 9.34 -13.37 -1.27
N CYS A 145 8.71 -12.26 -1.65
CA CYS A 145 9.46 -11.03 -1.88
C CYS A 145 9.72 -10.31 -0.57
N ASN A 146 11.01 -10.08 -0.28
CA ASN A 146 11.43 -9.38 0.94
C ASN A 146 11.18 -7.87 0.83
N TYR A 147 11.03 -7.34 -0.38
CA TYR A 147 10.94 -5.91 -0.61
C TYR A 147 9.53 -5.33 -0.52
N VAL A 148 8.56 -6.13 -0.08
CA VAL A 148 7.15 -5.75 0.01
C VAL A 148 6.74 -5.71 1.47
N TYR A 149 6.14 -4.61 1.90
CA TYR A 149 5.55 -4.46 3.23
C TYR A 149 4.55 -5.58 3.48
N ARG A 150 4.66 -6.26 4.62
CA ARG A 150 3.74 -7.32 5.04
C ARG A 150 2.88 -6.90 6.22
N CYS A 151 3.36 -5.98 7.07
CA CYS A 151 2.67 -5.52 8.26
C CYS A 151 2.50 -3.99 8.30
N PRO A 152 1.44 -3.45 8.94
CA PRO A 152 1.12 -2.00 8.99
C PRO A 152 2.19 -1.06 9.57
N TYR A 153 3.29 -1.59 10.12
CA TYR A 153 4.39 -0.84 10.73
C TYR A 153 5.76 -1.41 10.34
N ASP A 154 5.84 -2.03 9.16
CA ASP A 154 7.09 -2.63 8.68
C ASP A 154 8.24 -1.59 8.64
N ASP A 155 7.94 -0.32 8.38
CA ASP A 155 8.89 0.80 8.36
C ASP A 155 9.12 1.49 9.70
N HIS A 156 8.34 1.19 10.73
CA HIS A 156 8.43 1.86 12.01
C HIS A 156 9.02 0.93 13.08
N GLY A 157 10.30 1.18 13.40
CA GLY A 157 11.01 0.55 14.51
C GLY A 157 12.07 -0.47 14.07
N PRO A 158 12.97 -0.88 14.99
CA PRO A 158 14.18 -1.63 14.65
C PRO A 158 13.99 -3.13 14.34
N GLY A 159 12.79 -3.61 13.97
CA GLY A 159 12.55 -5.07 13.96
C GLY A 159 11.43 -5.62 13.08
N VAL A 160 10.94 -4.87 12.09
CA VAL A 160 9.79 -5.34 11.27
C VAL A 160 10.22 -5.42 9.79
N SER A 161 10.64 -4.32 9.16
CA SER A 161 11.05 -4.33 7.73
C SER A 161 12.26 -5.21 7.49
N THR A 162 12.13 -6.17 6.58
CA THR A 162 13.27 -7.00 6.15
C THR A 162 14.33 -6.19 5.39
N ILE A 163 14.05 -4.96 4.96
CA ILE A 163 15.04 -4.05 4.37
C ILE A 163 15.64 -3.14 5.44
N ALA A 164 16.97 -3.02 5.43
CA ALA A 164 17.70 -2.07 6.26
C ALA A 164 17.43 -0.62 5.80
N GLY A 165 16.85 0.22 6.68
CA GLY A 165 16.43 1.58 6.34
C GLY A 165 14.96 1.71 5.90
N GLY A 166 14.23 0.58 5.80
CA GLY A 166 12.81 0.52 5.43
C GLY A 166 12.57 0.15 3.96
N PRO A 167 11.36 -0.29 3.57
CA PRO A 167 11.03 -0.66 2.19
C PRO A 167 10.74 0.52 1.26
N VAL A 168 10.92 1.75 1.74
CA VAL A 168 10.76 2.94 0.93
C VAL A 168 12.03 3.18 0.12
N VAL A 169 11.87 3.22 -1.19
CA VAL A 169 12.96 3.44 -2.14
C VAL A 169 12.81 4.82 -2.75
N ASN A 170 13.94 5.44 -3.08
CA ASN A 170 13.99 6.78 -3.66
C ASN A 170 14.53 6.71 -5.09
N MET A 171 13.83 7.34 -6.04
CA MET A 171 14.30 7.67 -7.38
C MET A 171 14.61 9.19 -7.45
N LEU A 172 15.84 9.55 -7.81
CA LEU A 172 16.34 10.94 -7.77
C LEU A 172 16.01 11.78 -9.01
N ASP A 173 15.43 11.20 -10.06
CA ASP A 173 15.04 11.95 -11.26
C ASP A 173 13.52 11.83 -11.48
N PRO A 174 12.73 12.76 -10.94
CA PRO A 174 11.27 12.72 -11.03
C PRO A 174 10.73 13.07 -12.42
N THR A 175 11.61 13.34 -13.40
CA THR A 175 11.24 13.45 -14.82
C THR A 175 11.13 12.10 -15.50
N GLN A 176 11.67 11.04 -14.87
CA GLN A 176 11.63 9.68 -15.39
C GLN A 176 10.44 8.89 -14.83
N ASN A 177 10.12 7.79 -15.49
CA ASN A 177 9.04 6.89 -15.05
C ASN A 177 9.57 5.83 -14.09
N ILE A 178 8.91 5.67 -12.94
CA ILE A 178 8.97 4.43 -12.16
C ILE A 178 8.05 3.40 -12.83
N LYS A 179 8.56 2.19 -13.06
CA LYS A 179 7.79 1.16 -13.79
C LYS A 179 7.64 -0.11 -12.97
N LEU A 180 6.41 -0.56 -12.75
CA LEU A 180 6.14 -1.87 -12.18
C LEU A 180 5.83 -2.86 -13.30
N HIS A 181 6.75 -3.80 -13.52
CA HIS A 181 6.53 -4.92 -14.45
C HIS A 181 5.93 -6.09 -13.68
N LEU A 182 4.71 -6.47 -14.03
CA LEU A 182 4.00 -7.62 -13.46
C LEU A 182 4.22 -8.85 -14.35
N CYS A 183 4.58 -9.99 -13.76
CA CYS A 183 4.90 -11.26 -14.43
C CYS A 183 5.88 -11.15 -15.62
N PRO A 184 6.98 -10.37 -15.54
CA PRO A 184 7.85 -10.14 -16.69
C PRO A 184 8.47 -11.44 -17.25
N CYS A 185 8.63 -12.46 -16.41
CA CYS A 185 9.18 -13.76 -16.83
C CYS A 185 8.16 -14.69 -17.50
N GLU A 186 6.87 -14.42 -17.36
CA GLU A 186 5.81 -15.25 -17.94
C GLU A 186 5.69 -14.99 -19.45
N LYS A 187 5.74 -13.71 -19.86
CA LYS A 187 5.71 -13.30 -21.26
C LYS A 187 7.00 -13.62 -22.00
N ASP A 188 8.14 -13.25 -21.43
CA ASP A 188 9.46 -13.50 -22.01
C ASP A 188 10.49 -13.74 -20.89
N PRO A 189 10.94 -14.99 -20.69
CA PRO A 189 11.89 -15.33 -19.64
C PRO A 189 13.29 -14.74 -19.86
N ASN A 190 13.57 -14.21 -21.05
CA ASN A 190 14.83 -13.57 -21.41
C ASN A 190 14.75 -12.03 -21.46
N SER A 191 13.57 -11.46 -21.23
CA SER A 191 13.37 -10.00 -21.24
C SER A 191 14.24 -9.30 -20.19
N GLY A 192 14.60 -8.05 -20.46
CA GLY A 192 15.32 -7.21 -19.50
C GLY A 192 14.60 -7.13 -18.15
N ALA A 193 13.27 -6.97 -18.17
CA ALA A 193 12.46 -6.95 -16.95
C ALA A 193 12.52 -8.29 -16.17
N CYS A 194 12.51 -9.44 -16.86
CA CYS A 194 12.65 -10.72 -16.19
C CYS A 194 14.07 -10.90 -15.60
N GLN A 195 15.10 -10.44 -16.31
CA GLN A 195 16.46 -10.45 -15.79
C GLN A 195 16.59 -9.54 -14.56
N MET A 196 15.97 -8.36 -14.58
CA MET A 196 15.92 -7.47 -13.42
C MET A 196 15.20 -8.11 -12.25
N ALA A 197 14.04 -8.78 -12.46
CA ALA A 197 13.31 -9.49 -11.41
C ALA A 197 14.10 -10.66 -10.77
N LYS A 198 15.09 -11.21 -11.48
CA LYS A 198 16.02 -12.25 -10.99
C LYS A 198 17.35 -11.67 -10.48
N GLY A 199 17.57 -10.38 -10.68
CA GLY A 199 18.81 -9.69 -10.38
C GLY A 199 18.98 -9.39 -8.89
N PRO A 200 20.12 -8.79 -8.52
CA PRO A 200 20.31 -8.31 -7.15
C PRO A 200 19.33 -7.17 -6.84
N GLY A 201 18.83 -7.15 -5.62
CA GLY A 201 17.99 -6.07 -5.10
C GLY A 201 18.68 -5.30 -3.98
N LEU A 202 17.88 -4.57 -3.21
CA LEU A 202 18.35 -3.86 -2.02
C LEU A 202 18.93 -4.84 -0.97
N PRO A 203 19.87 -4.37 -0.12
CA PRO A 203 20.34 -5.15 1.01
C PRO A 203 19.18 -5.53 1.94
N VAL A 204 19.07 -6.81 2.25
CA VAL A 204 18.08 -7.36 3.20
C VAL A 204 18.79 -7.60 4.53
N ASP A 205 18.14 -7.21 5.63
CA ASP A 205 18.55 -7.49 7.00
C ASP A 205 18.01 -8.87 7.42
N GLU A 206 18.89 -9.85 7.45
CA GLU A 206 18.56 -11.23 7.82
C GLU A 206 18.02 -11.33 9.26
N SER A 207 18.48 -10.48 10.18
CA SER A 207 18.00 -10.49 11.57
C SER A 207 16.55 -10.02 11.65
N ARG A 208 16.16 -9.05 10.83
CA ARG A 208 14.76 -8.57 10.77
C ARG A 208 13.86 -9.57 10.06
N THR A 209 14.37 -10.20 9.00
CA THR A 209 13.68 -11.31 8.32
C THR A 209 13.36 -12.44 9.30
N ALA A 210 14.36 -12.90 10.06
CA ALA A 210 14.18 -13.93 11.08
C ALA A 210 13.24 -13.48 12.21
N GLY A 211 13.27 -12.20 12.58
CA GLY A 211 12.35 -11.63 13.56
C GLY A 211 10.89 -11.71 13.12
N MET A 212 10.61 -11.35 11.86
CA MET A 212 9.28 -11.45 11.26
C MET A 212 8.78 -12.88 11.12
N GLU A 213 9.67 -13.82 10.76
CA GLU A 213 9.34 -15.25 10.73
C GLU A 213 9.13 -15.83 12.14
N GLY A 214 9.66 -15.19 13.18
CA GLY A 214 9.54 -15.64 14.57
C GLY A 214 8.22 -15.29 15.26
N VAL A 215 7.35 -14.49 14.64
CA VAL A 215 6.10 -13.99 15.24
C VAL A 215 4.87 -14.36 14.42
N ASN A 216 3.75 -14.64 15.09
CA ASN A 216 2.47 -15.04 14.45
C ASN A 216 1.47 -13.88 14.36
N SER A 217 1.89 -12.67 14.72
CA SER A 217 1.08 -11.45 14.65
C SER A 217 1.97 -10.30 14.25
N CYS A 218 1.45 -9.36 13.47
CA CYS A 218 2.20 -8.17 13.10
C CYS A 218 2.66 -7.45 14.37
N PRO A 219 3.96 -7.15 14.52
CA PRO A 219 4.45 -6.40 15.67
C PRO A 219 3.74 -5.05 15.73
N GLY A 220 3.10 -4.75 16.86
CA GLY A 220 2.65 -3.39 17.15
C GLY A 220 3.82 -2.52 17.59
N LEU A 221 3.66 -1.20 17.54
CA LEU A 221 4.65 -0.21 18.02
C LEU A 221 4.91 -0.26 19.55
N GLY A 222 4.53 -1.32 20.24
CA GLY A 222 4.75 -1.47 21.68
C GLY A 222 4.77 -2.93 22.12
N GLY A 223 5.89 -3.35 22.72
CA GLY A 223 5.95 -4.55 23.53
C GLY A 223 7.25 -5.32 23.41
N ALA A 224 8.26 -4.90 24.17
CA ALA A 224 9.33 -5.79 24.60
C ALA A 224 8.71 -6.98 25.35
N GLY A 225 8.40 -8.06 24.62
CA GLY A 225 7.89 -9.31 25.15
C GLY A 225 8.97 -10.40 25.19
N ARG A 226 10.21 -10.05 25.61
CA ARG A 226 11.11 -11.11 26.07
C ARG A 226 10.54 -11.64 27.37
N GLY A 227 10.00 -12.85 27.32
CA GLY A 227 9.72 -13.63 28.51
C GLY A 227 10.99 -13.73 29.34
N SER A 228 11.03 -12.99 30.45
CA SER A 228 12.03 -13.15 31.49
C SER A 228 11.29 -13.38 32.79
N THR A 229 11.33 -14.61 33.25
CA THR A 229 11.06 -14.99 34.62
C THR A 229 11.85 -14.11 35.58
N GLY A 230 11.16 -13.41 36.49
CA GLY A 230 11.66 -12.94 37.79
C GLY A 230 12.87 -12.02 37.82
N SER A 231 12.66 -10.75 38.19
CA SER A 231 13.27 -10.13 39.39
C SER A 231 13.17 -8.61 39.30
N THR A 232 12.50 -8.02 40.28
CA THR A 232 12.50 -6.59 40.59
C THR A 232 13.93 -6.07 40.77
N HIS A 233 14.34 -5.03 40.04
CA HIS A 233 15.18 -3.92 40.52
C HIS A 233 15.29 -2.83 39.42
N VAL A 234 14.92 -1.60 39.78
CA VAL A 234 15.09 -0.38 38.95
C VAL A 234 16.31 0.37 39.47
N PRO A 235 17.34 0.69 38.66
CA PRO A 235 18.34 1.65 39.07
C PRO A 235 18.02 3.04 38.51
N VAL A 236 17.82 3.98 39.45
CA VAL A 236 17.86 5.43 39.25
C VAL A 236 19.32 5.87 39.37
N ILE A 237 19.84 6.67 38.44
CA ILE A 237 21.13 7.37 38.61
C ILE A 237 20.91 8.89 38.55
N VAL A 238 21.34 9.55 39.62
CA VAL A 238 21.28 10.99 39.91
C VAL A 238 22.64 11.64 39.53
N PRO A 239 22.70 12.90 39.04
CA PRO A 239 23.95 13.55 38.62
C PRO A 239 24.72 14.19 39.79
N GLY A 240 26.06 14.23 39.70
CA GLY A 240 26.95 14.95 40.62
C GLY A 240 27.89 15.95 39.89
N PRO A 241 28.37 17.02 40.56
CA PRO A 241 28.92 18.22 39.91
C PRO A 241 30.46 18.38 40.02
N GLY A 242 31.04 19.29 39.22
CA GLY A 242 32.34 19.91 39.53
C GLY A 242 33.18 20.35 38.31
N SER A 243 33.12 21.63 37.95
CA SER A 243 34.03 22.32 37.02
C SER A 243 35.44 22.52 37.61
N PRO A 244 36.42 22.98 36.79
CA PRO A 244 36.86 24.37 36.93
C PRO A 244 37.07 25.12 35.60
N GLN A 245 37.28 26.43 35.71
CA GLN A 245 36.89 27.51 34.79
C GLN A 245 38.12 28.36 34.33
N LEU A 246 37.96 29.13 33.24
CA LEU A 246 38.58 30.45 32.86
C LEU A 246 39.73 30.52 31.79
N PRO A 247 39.91 31.67 31.06
CA PRO A 247 39.01 32.82 30.82
C PRO A 247 38.99 33.44 29.38
N SER A 248 37.91 34.22 29.13
CA SER A 248 37.74 35.50 28.39
C SER A 248 38.41 35.80 27.03
N SER A 249 37.61 36.14 26.02
CA SER A 249 37.52 37.50 25.42
C SER A 249 36.45 37.55 24.32
N GLU A 250 35.65 38.61 24.31
CA GLU A 250 34.72 38.98 23.25
C GLU A 250 35.49 39.72 22.15
N ASP A 251 35.26 39.37 20.88
CA ASP A 251 35.34 40.29 19.73
C ASP A 251 34.72 39.65 18.47
N ASP A 252 34.01 40.48 17.70
CA ASP A 252 33.26 40.22 16.47
C ASP A 252 34.05 39.50 15.36
N TYR A 253 33.53 38.38 14.86
CA TYR A 253 33.68 37.98 13.46
C TYR A 253 32.58 36.98 13.06
N VAL A 254 31.77 37.34 12.06
CA VAL A 254 30.83 36.44 11.37
C VAL A 254 31.59 35.64 10.32
N PRO A 255 31.51 34.30 10.33
CA PRO A 255 31.42 33.55 9.09
C PRO A 255 30.18 32.65 9.09
N THR A 256 29.44 32.78 8.00
CA THR A 256 28.33 31.92 7.58
C THR A 256 28.70 30.43 7.64
N ASN A 257 27.92 29.63 8.35
CA ASN A 257 27.79 28.21 8.03
C ASN A 257 26.31 27.82 8.02
N LEU A 258 25.86 27.65 6.78
CA LEU A 258 24.64 27.04 6.31
C LEU A 258 24.74 25.54 6.60
N GLU A 259 24.07 25.03 7.64
CA GLU A 259 23.64 23.62 7.72
C GLU A 259 22.92 23.34 9.04
N SER A 260 21.58 23.26 8.97
CA SER A 260 20.73 22.37 9.78
C SER A 260 19.27 22.76 9.55
N GLN A 261 18.81 22.57 8.32
CA GLN A 261 17.39 22.65 8.02
C GLN A 261 17.01 21.61 6.96
N TYR A 262 17.09 20.34 7.33
CA TYR A 262 16.31 19.29 6.70
C TYR A 262 15.62 18.53 7.81
N GLY A 263 14.38 18.96 8.07
CA GLY A 263 13.47 18.27 8.96
C GLY A 263 13.16 16.88 8.43
N SER A 264 13.10 15.93 9.35
CA SER A 264 12.53 14.60 9.17
C SER A 264 11.17 14.72 8.47
N PRO A 265 10.90 13.98 7.37
CA PRO A 265 9.56 13.96 6.79
C PRO A 265 8.55 13.45 7.80
N ASP A 266 7.43 14.16 7.91
CA ASP A 266 6.31 13.83 8.79
C ASP A 266 5.69 12.47 8.46
N GLY A 267 5.21 11.79 9.51
CA GLY A 267 4.86 10.38 9.50
C GLY A 267 3.75 9.97 8.55
N TYR A 268 3.86 8.74 8.05
CA TYR A 268 2.82 8.04 7.32
C TYR A 268 1.59 7.87 8.22
N GLY A 269 0.49 8.50 7.82
CA GLY A 269 -0.78 8.41 8.52
C GLY A 269 -1.29 6.96 8.53
N SER A 270 -1.64 6.49 9.71
CA SER A 270 -2.35 5.22 9.93
C SER A 270 -3.56 5.12 8.99
N PRO A 271 -3.77 4.01 8.27
CA PRO A 271 -4.97 3.85 7.46
C PRO A 271 -6.20 3.83 8.38
N ASP A 272 -7.23 4.58 8.02
CA ASP A 272 -8.53 4.53 8.66
C ASP A 272 -9.04 3.09 8.62
N ALA A 273 -9.32 2.52 9.78
CA ALA A 273 -9.98 1.23 9.88
C ALA A 273 -11.33 1.34 9.15
N TYR A 274 -11.50 0.57 8.07
CA TYR A 274 -12.82 0.34 7.50
C TYR A 274 -13.74 -0.11 8.64
N GLY A 275 -14.70 0.75 8.99
CA GLY A 275 -15.78 0.40 9.90
C GLY A 275 -16.42 -0.90 9.42
N ALA A 276 -16.67 -1.81 10.35
CA ALA A 276 -17.43 -3.02 10.08
C ALA A 276 -18.73 -2.63 9.35
N PRO A 277 -19.09 -3.29 8.22
CA PRO A 277 -20.37 -3.01 7.59
C PRO A 277 -21.49 -3.30 8.57
N ASP A 278 -22.39 -2.34 8.75
CA ASP A 278 -23.62 -2.52 9.50
C ASP A 278 -24.32 -3.78 8.99
N GLY A 279 -24.62 -4.68 9.92
CA GLY A 279 -25.24 -5.96 9.62
C GLY A 279 -26.50 -5.77 8.80
N TYR A 280 -26.60 -6.50 7.69
CA TYR A 280 -27.83 -6.62 6.93
C TYR A 280 -28.97 -7.00 7.89
N GLY A 281 -29.93 -6.10 8.03
CA GLY A 281 -31.20 -6.41 8.68
C GLY A 281 -31.79 -7.65 8.03
N SER A 282 -32.31 -8.57 8.87
CA SER A 282 -33.03 -9.76 8.40
C SER A 282 -34.08 -9.37 7.36
N PRO A 283 -34.07 -9.96 6.17
CA PRO A 283 -35.23 -9.89 5.30
C PRO A 283 -36.39 -10.59 6.00
N ASP A 284 -37.52 -9.89 6.13
CA ASP A 284 -38.78 -10.49 6.57
C ASP A 284 -39.11 -11.73 5.73
N GLY A 285 -39.54 -12.78 6.43
CA GLY A 285 -39.76 -14.10 5.87
C GLY A 285 -40.70 -14.09 4.66
N TYR A 286 -40.25 -14.70 3.57
CA TYR A 286 -41.12 -15.06 2.47
C TYR A 286 -42.09 -16.14 2.97
N GLY A 287 -43.38 -15.77 3.02
CA GLY A 287 -44.47 -16.68 3.32
C GLY A 287 -44.53 -17.85 2.33
N SER A 288 -44.87 -19.02 2.86
CA SER A 288 -45.21 -20.23 2.12
C SER A 288 -46.19 -19.93 0.98
N PRO A 289 -45.92 -20.39 -0.26
CA PRO A 289 -46.97 -20.53 -1.25
C PRO A 289 -47.88 -21.71 -0.88
N ASP A 290 -49.16 -21.42 -0.70
CA ASP A 290 -50.24 -22.39 -0.54
C ASP A 290 -50.34 -23.33 -1.75
N GLY A 291 -50.66 -24.58 -1.46
CA GLY A 291 -50.82 -25.64 -2.44
C GLY A 291 -52.05 -25.46 -3.34
N TYR A 292 -51.85 -25.80 -4.61
CA TYR A 292 -52.85 -26.20 -5.59
C TYR A 292 -52.14 -27.25 -6.47
N GLY A 293 -52.67 -28.39 -6.88
CA GLY A 293 -53.98 -29.01 -6.85
C GLY A 293 -53.87 -30.25 -7.75
N SER A 294 -54.62 -31.29 -7.41
CA SER A 294 -54.63 -32.61 -8.07
C SER A 294 -54.78 -32.56 -9.59
N SER A 295 -54.09 -33.45 -10.31
CA SER A 295 -54.59 -33.98 -11.58
C SER A 295 -54.32 -35.48 -11.65
N ASP A 296 -55.41 -36.22 -11.83
CA ASP A 296 -55.48 -37.67 -11.85
C ASP A 296 -54.92 -38.28 -13.14
N GLY A 297 -54.19 -39.38 -12.96
CA GLY A 297 -54.36 -40.65 -13.66
C GLY A 297 -54.12 -40.73 -15.18
N TYR A 298 -53.09 -41.47 -15.59
CA TYR A 298 -53.15 -42.57 -16.58
C TYR A 298 -51.92 -43.46 -16.39
N GLY A 299 -52.08 -44.73 -16.00
CA GLY A 299 -51.67 -45.85 -16.85
C GLY A 299 -50.80 -46.88 -16.14
N SER A 300 -51.45 -47.87 -15.54
CA SER A 300 -50.85 -49.11 -15.01
C SER A 300 -50.21 -49.95 -16.12
N LEU A 301 -48.99 -50.44 -15.88
CA LEU A 301 -48.43 -51.63 -16.54
C LEU A 301 -47.47 -52.32 -15.56
N ILE A 302 -47.99 -53.36 -14.90
CA ILE A 302 -47.26 -54.34 -14.10
C ILE A 302 -46.86 -55.49 -15.04
N GLY A 303 -45.62 -56.02 -14.95
CA GLY A 303 -45.32 -57.33 -15.54
C GLY A 303 -43.85 -57.73 -15.69
N HIS A 304 -43.21 -58.17 -14.60
CA HIS A 304 -42.06 -59.07 -14.55
C HIS A 304 -42.29 -59.93 -13.28
N VAL A 305 -42.28 -61.28 -13.19
CA VAL A 305 -41.79 -62.44 -13.96
C VAL A 305 -42.57 -63.70 -13.45
N PHE A 306 -42.78 -64.74 -14.27
CA PHE A 306 -42.46 -66.18 -14.02
C PHE A 306 -43.39 -67.24 -14.68
N GLN A 307 -42.70 -68.27 -15.19
CA GLN A 307 -43.05 -69.70 -15.37
C GLN A 307 -43.55 -70.23 -16.74
N ALA A 308 -42.80 -71.26 -17.16
CA ALA A 308 -43.02 -72.35 -18.14
C ALA A 308 -43.18 -71.99 -19.63
#